data_AF-A0A0U2YUQ4-F1
#
_entry.id   AF-A0A0U2YUQ4-F1
#
_cell.length_a   1.000
_cell.length_b   1.000
_cell.length_c   1.000
_cell.angle_alpha   90.00
_cell.angle_beta   90.00
_cell.angle_gamma   90.00
#
_symmetry.space_group_name_H-M   'P 1'
#
loop_
_entity.id
_entity.type
_entity.pdbx_description
1 polymer ?
#
loop_
_entity_poly.entity_id
_entity_poly.type
_entity_poly.pdbx_seq_one_letter_code
_entity_poly.pdbx_strand_id
1 'polypeptide(L)'
;FLRGIVPELEETVDDLGRNMKRGELSALKPGQFGIVLGEPLARLLGVTVGDVIVLVAPQGQVTPAGVLPRLRQFTVVGTFNIGHYEIDSTLALINMEDAQRVFRLGDKVSGVRLKLDDLFRAQAVAYELAQTLPSNVIVTDWTRLNATYFRAVDLEKRMMSLLLFFIIAIAAFNLVSSLFMVVKEKNADIAILRTLGASPGGVMRVFMIQGVVIGVTGVFFGIVFGVLGALNVDVIVGMIEHLFGFKFLPVDVYQISDLPSELRYADVVVTAVVAFSLSTLATIYPSWRASKVNPAEALRYE
;
A
#
# COMPACT_ATOMS: atom_id res chain seq x y z
N PHE A 1 6.33 3.85 25.25
CA PHE A 1 5.45 5.03 25.27
C PHE A 1 4.28 4.81 26.21
N LEU A 2 4.03 5.77 27.11
CA LEU A 2 2.86 5.76 28.00
C LEU A 2 1.83 6.76 27.49
N ARG A 3 0.57 6.37 27.38
CA ARG A 3 -0.53 7.24 26.96
C ARG A 3 -1.68 7.21 27.97
N GLY A 4 -2.16 8.39 28.35
CA GLY A 4 -3.44 8.57 29.05
C GLY A 4 -4.58 8.60 28.05
N ILE A 5 -5.61 7.78 28.25
CA ILE A 5 -6.78 7.69 27.37
C ILE A 5 -8.08 7.85 28.16
N VAL A 6 -9.14 8.24 27.46
CA VAL A 6 -10.51 8.15 27.95
C VAL A 6 -11.08 6.85 27.35
N PRO A 7 -11.25 5.76 28.14
CA PRO A 7 -11.57 4.45 27.60
C PRO A 7 -12.79 4.42 26.69
N GLU A 8 -13.81 5.21 27.01
CA GLU A 8 -15.07 5.28 26.26
C GLU A 8 -14.89 5.96 24.89
N LEU A 9 -13.93 6.87 24.77
CA LEU A 9 -13.63 7.56 23.51
C LEU A 9 -12.56 6.85 22.70
N GLU A 10 -11.68 6.05 23.33
CA GLU A 10 -10.58 5.39 22.61
C GLU A 10 -11.11 4.44 21.53
N GLU A 11 -12.21 3.73 21.77
CA GLU A 11 -12.84 2.85 20.76
C GLU A 11 -13.32 3.60 19.50
N THR A 12 -13.59 4.90 19.61
CA THR A 12 -14.00 5.73 18.46
C THR A 12 -12.81 6.13 17.58
N VAL A 13 -11.59 6.11 18.12
CA VAL A 13 -10.38 6.57 17.44
C VAL A 13 -9.36 5.47 17.15
N ASP A 14 -9.43 4.35 17.86
CA ASP A 14 -8.50 3.23 17.78
C ASP A 14 -9.22 1.91 18.06
N ASP A 15 -8.90 0.84 17.32
CA ASP A 15 -9.55 -0.47 17.44
C ASP A 15 -8.91 -1.35 18.54
N LEU A 16 -8.29 -0.72 19.54
CA LEU A 16 -7.56 -1.38 20.64
C LEU A 16 -8.45 -2.27 21.51
N GLY A 17 -9.69 -1.84 21.80
CA GLY A 17 -10.64 -2.60 22.62
C GLY A 17 -10.92 -4.00 22.04
N ARG A 18 -11.02 -4.11 20.71
CA ARG A 18 -11.24 -5.39 20.00
C ARG A 18 -10.02 -6.32 20.03
N ASN A 19 -8.84 -5.75 20.27
CA ASN A 19 -7.56 -6.46 20.25
C ASN A 19 -7.03 -6.77 21.67
N MET A 20 -7.87 -6.61 22.69
CA MET A 20 -7.57 -7.04 24.05
C MET A 20 -7.44 -8.57 24.11
N LYS A 21 -6.39 -9.06 24.78
CA LYS A 21 -6.14 -10.49 25.03
C LYS A 21 -6.55 -10.90 26.44
N ARG A 22 -6.38 -10.01 27.42
CA ARG A 22 -6.78 -10.22 28.81
C ARG A 22 -7.29 -8.92 29.41
N GLY A 23 -8.34 -9.01 30.22
CA GLY A 23 -9.00 -7.83 30.82
C GLY A 23 -9.75 -7.00 29.78
N GLU A 24 -10.24 -5.84 30.21
CA GLU A 24 -11.01 -4.91 29.38
C GLU A 24 -10.43 -3.51 29.49
N LEU A 25 -10.57 -2.71 28.42
CA LEU A 25 -10.13 -1.31 28.43
C LEU A 25 -10.90 -0.48 29.47
N SER A 26 -12.17 -0.85 29.71
CA SER A 26 -13.08 -0.29 30.73
C SER A 26 -12.55 -0.43 32.17
N ALA A 27 -11.58 -1.33 32.41
CA ALA A 27 -10.94 -1.50 33.71
C ALA A 27 -10.02 -0.32 34.08
N LEU A 28 -9.65 0.53 33.12
CA LEU A 28 -8.90 1.78 33.35
C LEU A 28 -9.78 2.85 33.98
N LYS A 29 -10.05 2.70 35.28
CA LYS A 29 -10.87 3.65 36.05
C LYS A 29 -10.04 4.79 36.63
N PRO A 30 -10.57 6.02 36.69
CA PRO A 30 -9.87 7.15 37.28
C PRO A 30 -9.48 6.90 38.73
N GLY A 31 -8.23 7.19 39.10
CA GLY A 31 -7.73 7.13 40.47
C GLY A 31 -7.32 5.74 40.94
N GLN A 32 -7.57 4.71 40.13
CA GLN A 32 -7.22 3.33 40.47
C GLN A 32 -5.79 2.97 40.05
N PHE A 33 -5.14 3.80 39.24
CA PHE A 33 -3.79 3.54 38.72
C PHE A 33 -3.70 2.16 38.06
N GLY A 34 -4.70 1.85 37.23
CA GLY A 34 -4.66 0.69 36.34
C GLY A 34 -3.80 0.96 35.12
N ILE A 35 -3.09 -0.06 34.64
CA ILE A 35 -2.32 -0.01 33.40
C ILE A 35 -2.65 -1.20 32.50
N VAL A 36 -2.81 -0.93 31.21
CA VAL A 36 -2.92 -1.93 30.16
C VAL A 36 -1.63 -1.91 29.36
N LEU A 37 -1.03 -3.08 29.12
CA LEU A 37 0.24 -3.24 28.43
C LEU A 37 0.07 -3.99 27.12
N GLY A 38 0.86 -3.67 26.10
CA GLY A 38 0.99 -4.60 24.97
C GLY A 38 1.57 -5.94 25.43
N GLU A 39 1.11 -7.03 24.85
CA GLU A 39 1.46 -8.39 25.28
C GLU A 39 2.98 -8.68 25.24
N PRO A 40 3.75 -8.26 24.20
CA PRO A 40 5.20 -8.35 24.21
C PRO A 40 5.85 -7.52 25.33
N LEU A 41 5.33 -6.33 25.63
CA LEU A 41 5.84 -5.49 26.73
C LEU A 41 5.61 -6.16 28.09
N ALA A 42 4.42 -6.73 28.32
CA ALA A 42 4.12 -7.48 29.55
C ALA A 42 5.06 -8.69 29.72
N ARG A 43 5.33 -9.43 28.62
CA ARG A 43 6.30 -10.54 28.61
C ARG A 43 7.73 -10.07 28.90
N LEU A 44 8.18 -8.98 28.30
CA LEU A 44 9.51 -8.40 28.52
C LEU A 44 9.71 -7.97 29.98
N LEU A 45 8.66 -7.45 30.61
CA LEU A 45 8.67 -7.06 32.03
C LEU A 45 8.45 -8.24 32.98
N GLY A 46 8.06 -9.42 32.47
CA GLY A 46 7.77 -10.60 33.28
C GLY A 46 6.50 -10.47 34.14
N VAL A 47 5.52 -9.68 33.68
CA VAL A 47 4.30 -9.38 34.45
C VAL A 47 3.03 -9.92 33.78
N THR A 48 2.03 -10.17 34.60
CA THR A 48 0.70 -10.65 34.23
C THR A 48 -0.39 -9.75 34.82
N VAL A 49 -1.64 -9.97 34.40
CA VAL A 49 -2.79 -9.22 34.93
C VAL A 49 -2.92 -9.49 36.44
N GLY A 50 -2.96 -8.43 37.24
CA GLY A 50 -2.95 -8.46 38.70
C GLY A 50 -1.61 -8.03 39.31
N ASP A 51 -0.52 -8.07 38.55
CA ASP A 51 0.81 -7.67 39.05
C ASP A 51 0.94 -6.14 39.13
N VAL A 52 1.87 -5.68 39.97
CA VAL A 52 2.15 -4.25 40.18
C VAL A 52 3.46 -3.89 39.51
N ILE A 53 3.46 -2.82 38.73
CA ILE A 53 4.65 -2.21 38.13
C ILE A 53 4.88 -0.81 38.65
N VAL A 54 6.14 -0.38 38.66
CA VAL A 54 6.52 0.99 39.04
C VAL A 54 6.80 1.80 37.78
N LEU A 55 5.96 2.79 37.51
CA LEU A 55 6.23 3.79 36.49
C LEU A 55 7.24 4.81 37.01
N VAL A 56 8.30 5.02 36.24
CA VAL A 56 9.30 6.06 36.49
C VAL A 56 9.06 7.22 35.51
N ALA A 57 8.49 8.31 36.00
CA ALA A 57 8.28 9.51 35.20
C ALA A 57 9.49 10.47 35.34
N PRO A 58 10.11 10.91 34.22
CA PRO A 58 11.32 11.72 34.23
C PRO A 58 11.09 13.17 34.72
N GLN A 59 9.84 13.63 34.75
CA GLN A 59 9.49 14.98 35.23
C GLN A 59 9.39 15.01 36.77
N GLY A 60 10.58 14.98 37.38
CA GLY A 60 10.80 15.00 38.82
C GLY A 60 10.61 16.34 39.51
N GLN A 61 10.77 16.37 40.84
CA GLN A 61 11.02 17.64 41.54
C GLN A 61 12.49 18.03 41.35
N VAL A 62 12.72 19.28 40.95
CA VAL A 62 14.07 19.84 40.89
C VAL A 62 14.52 20.12 42.31
N THR A 63 15.58 19.46 42.74
CA THR A 63 16.23 19.69 44.04
C THR A 63 17.65 20.20 43.81
N PRO A 64 18.29 20.83 44.82
CA PRO A 64 19.70 21.22 44.73
C PRO A 64 20.65 20.04 44.41
N ALA A 65 20.22 18.80 44.64
CA ALA A 65 20.98 17.58 44.36
C ALA A 65 20.65 16.91 43.00
N GLY A 66 19.73 17.49 42.21
CA GLY A 66 19.32 16.96 40.89
C GLY A 66 17.80 16.79 40.74
N VAL A 67 17.38 16.21 39.61
CA VAL A 67 15.97 15.91 39.31
C VAL A 67 15.62 14.55 39.89
N LEU A 68 14.79 14.52 40.93
CA LEU A 68 14.31 13.29 41.55
C LEU A 68 13.11 12.74 40.76
N PRO A 69 13.23 11.60 40.06
CA PRO A 69 12.16 11.07 39.22
C PRO A 69 10.93 10.74 40.07
N ARG A 70 9.75 10.85 39.47
CA ARG A 70 8.51 10.46 40.16
C ARG A 70 8.25 8.99 39.94
N LEU A 71 8.03 8.27 41.05
CA LEU A 71 7.65 6.87 41.05
C LEU A 71 6.17 6.76 41.37
N ARG A 72 5.44 5.98 40.57
CA ARG A 72 4.05 5.64 40.87
C ARG A 72 3.80 4.16 40.57
N GLN A 73 3.14 3.47 41.49
CA GLN A 73 2.73 2.09 41.28
C GLN A 73 1.46 2.04 40.43
N PHE A 74 1.43 1.11 39.49
CA PHE A 74 0.28 0.78 38.66
C PHE A 74 0.00 -0.72 38.73
N THR A 75 -1.27 -1.09 38.75
CA THR A 75 -1.69 -2.50 38.69
C THR A 75 -2.01 -2.85 37.25
N VAL A 76 -1.45 -3.94 36.74
CA VAL A 76 -1.74 -4.43 35.38
C VAL A 76 -3.18 -4.96 35.34
N VAL A 77 -4.07 -4.26 34.64
CA VAL A 77 -5.49 -4.63 34.54
C VAL A 77 -5.84 -5.32 33.23
N GLY A 78 -4.93 -5.32 32.25
CA GLY A 78 -5.13 -6.01 30.99
C GLY A 78 -3.92 -6.01 30.07
N THR A 79 -4.03 -6.79 28.99
CA THR A 79 -3.06 -6.80 27.89
C THR A 79 -3.74 -6.78 26.52
N PHE A 80 -3.13 -6.14 25.53
CA PHE A 80 -3.58 -6.12 24.13
C PHE A 80 -2.49 -6.60 23.17
N ASN A 81 -2.88 -6.93 21.93
CA ASN A 81 -1.96 -7.24 20.85
C ASN A 81 -2.64 -6.86 19.53
N ILE A 82 -2.11 -5.82 18.87
CA ILE A 82 -2.63 -5.29 17.59
C ILE A 82 -1.90 -5.86 16.37
N GLY A 83 -1.03 -6.86 16.55
CA GLY A 83 -0.28 -7.50 15.46
C GLY A 83 0.93 -6.71 14.99
N HIS A 84 1.33 -5.64 15.70
CA HIS A 84 2.48 -4.82 15.37
C HIS A 84 3.48 -4.81 16.53
N TYR A 85 4.45 -5.72 16.51
CA TYR A 85 5.39 -5.92 17.62
C TYR A 85 6.13 -4.66 18.06
N GLU A 86 6.56 -3.78 17.15
CA GLU A 86 7.25 -2.54 17.53
C GLU A 86 6.36 -1.62 18.40
N ILE A 87 5.05 -1.59 18.12
CA ILE A 87 4.08 -0.83 18.89
C ILE A 87 3.73 -1.59 20.18
N ASP A 88 3.37 -2.87 20.06
CA ASP A 88 2.96 -3.73 21.18
C ASP A 88 4.07 -3.94 22.23
N SER A 89 5.34 -3.87 21.83
CA SER A 89 6.48 -3.99 22.75
C SER A 89 6.82 -2.71 23.50
N THR A 90 6.22 -1.57 23.14
CA THR A 90 6.54 -0.28 23.75
C THR A 90 5.34 0.46 24.31
N LEU A 91 4.11 0.18 23.89
CA LEU A 91 2.92 0.94 24.25
C LEU A 91 2.30 0.46 25.58
N ALA A 92 2.03 1.42 26.46
CA ALA A 92 1.28 1.25 27.70
C ALA A 92 0.16 2.31 27.79
N LEU A 93 -1.02 1.89 28.23
CA LEU A 93 -2.21 2.72 28.33
C LEU A 93 -2.66 2.83 29.79
N ILE A 94 -3.00 4.04 30.20
CA ILE A 94 -3.55 4.34 31.53
C ILE A 94 -4.76 5.27 31.38
N ASN A 95 -5.56 5.41 32.44
CA ASN A 95 -6.64 6.40 32.45
C ASN A 95 -6.07 7.83 32.32
N MET A 96 -6.74 8.70 31.57
CA MET A 96 -6.35 10.10 31.34
C MET A 96 -6.14 10.86 32.65
N GLU A 97 -7.03 10.70 33.64
CA GLU A 97 -6.89 11.40 34.92
C GLU A 97 -5.65 10.92 35.70
N ASP A 98 -5.34 9.63 35.62
CA ASP A 98 -4.14 9.09 36.27
C ASP A 98 -2.86 9.59 35.58
N ALA A 99 -2.89 9.72 34.25
CA ALA A 99 -1.82 10.38 33.51
C ALA A 99 -1.67 11.85 33.93
N GLN A 100 -2.77 12.60 34.02
CA GLN A 100 -2.76 14.00 34.47
C GLN A 100 -2.20 14.16 35.88
N ARG A 101 -2.51 13.24 36.81
CA ARG A 101 -1.95 13.22 38.17
C ARG A 101 -0.45 12.92 38.18
N VAL A 102 -0.01 11.90 37.44
CA VAL A 102 1.41 11.51 37.36
C VAL A 102 2.27 12.64 36.77
N PHE A 103 1.82 13.22 35.66
CA PHE A 103 2.54 14.27 34.95
C PHE A 103 2.24 15.68 35.45
N ARG A 104 1.33 15.86 36.42
CA ARG A 104 0.87 17.16 36.95
C ARG A 104 0.40 18.12 35.85
N LEU A 105 -0.44 17.62 34.97
CA LEU A 105 -1.04 18.42 33.89
C LEU A 105 -2.25 19.25 34.36
N GLY A 106 -2.80 18.94 35.55
CA GLY A 106 -4.10 19.48 35.97
C GLY A 106 -5.18 19.03 34.97
N ASP A 107 -6.04 19.95 34.55
CA ASP A 107 -7.07 19.66 33.55
C ASP A 107 -6.56 19.72 32.09
N LYS A 108 -5.25 19.88 31.88
CA LYS A 108 -4.65 19.95 30.54
C LYS A 108 -4.43 18.55 29.96
N VAL A 109 -4.43 18.48 28.63
CA VAL A 109 -4.08 17.27 27.86
C VAL A 109 -2.92 17.57 26.92
N SER A 110 -2.13 16.56 26.59
CA SER A 110 -0.97 16.70 25.69
C SER A 110 -1.37 16.77 24.20
N GLY A 111 -2.59 16.35 23.86
CA GLY A 111 -3.08 16.38 22.49
C GLY A 111 -4.45 15.73 22.34
N VAL A 112 -5.05 15.94 21.17
CA VAL A 112 -6.32 15.34 20.75
C VAL A 112 -6.05 14.52 19.48
N ARG A 113 -6.67 13.35 19.39
CA ARG A 113 -6.57 12.46 18.25
C ARG A 113 -7.89 12.46 17.49
N LEU A 114 -7.81 12.45 16.16
CA LEU A 114 -8.94 12.37 15.26
C LEU A 114 -8.80 11.12 14.40
N LYS A 115 -9.88 10.35 14.25
CA LYS A 115 -10.00 9.28 13.26
C LYS A 115 -10.77 9.84 12.07
N LEU A 116 -10.26 9.60 10.87
CA LEU A 116 -10.92 9.96 9.63
C LEU A 116 -11.49 8.70 9.00
N ASP A 117 -12.67 8.80 8.39
CA ASP A 117 -13.24 7.71 7.60
C ASP A 117 -12.34 7.39 6.40
N ASP A 118 -11.81 8.43 5.76
CA ASP A 118 -10.81 8.33 4.69
C ASP A 118 -9.43 8.77 5.22
N LEU A 119 -8.58 7.77 5.48
CA LEU A 119 -7.20 7.95 5.95
C LEU A 119 -6.34 8.76 4.97
N PHE A 120 -6.65 8.74 3.66
CA PHE A 120 -5.88 9.47 2.64
C PHE A 120 -6.15 10.97 2.66
N ARG A 121 -7.24 11.42 3.31
CA ARG A 121 -7.51 12.84 3.51
C ARG A 121 -6.75 13.46 4.67
N ALA A 122 -5.99 12.67 5.43
CA ALA A 122 -5.30 13.13 6.63
C ALA A 122 -4.39 14.35 6.38
N GLN A 123 -3.64 14.38 5.28
CA GLN A 123 -2.78 15.52 4.95
C GLN A 123 -3.58 16.80 4.66
N ALA A 124 -4.69 16.68 3.93
CA ALA A 124 -5.54 17.83 3.60
C ALA A 124 -6.26 18.36 4.85
N VAL A 125 -6.82 17.47 5.66
CA VAL A 125 -7.49 17.84 6.93
C VAL A 125 -6.49 18.43 7.92
N ALA A 126 -5.29 17.87 8.04
CA ALA A 126 -4.25 18.42 8.91
C ALA A 126 -3.83 19.84 8.47
N TYR A 127 -3.76 20.10 7.16
CA TYR A 127 -3.47 21.43 6.63
C TYR A 127 -4.58 22.44 6.94
N GLU A 128 -5.84 22.06 6.77
CA GLU A 128 -7.00 22.89 7.10
C GLU A 128 -7.09 23.18 8.61
N LEU A 129 -6.86 22.17 9.45
CA LEU A 129 -6.82 22.33 10.91
C LEU A 129 -5.66 23.22 11.36
N ALA A 130 -4.49 23.10 10.72
CA ALA A 130 -3.34 23.94 11.05
C ALA A 130 -3.58 25.43 10.74
N GLN A 131 -4.48 25.75 9.81
CA GLN A 131 -4.86 27.14 9.49
C GLN A 131 -5.93 27.72 10.42
N THR A 132 -6.79 26.86 10.96
CA THR A 132 -7.93 27.27 11.80
C THR A 132 -7.59 27.27 13.29
N LEU A 133 -6.66 26.43 13.72
CA LEU A 133 -6.24 26.32 15.11
C LEU A 133 -5.21 27.39 15.48
N PRO A 134 -5.13 27.76 16.78
CA PRO A 134 -4.10 28.64 17.29
C PRO A 134 -2.67 28.17 16.97
N SER A 135 -1.75 29.12 16.76
CA SER A 135 -0.37 28.85 16.35
C SER A 135 0.47 28.04 17.36
N ASN A 136 0.00 27.89 18.59
CA ASN A 136 0.61 27.04 19.62
C ASN A 136 0.17 25.57 19.55
N VAL A 137 -0.72 25.21 18.63
CA VAL A 137 -1.15 23.82 18.39
C VAL A 137 -0.40 23.27 17.18
N ILE A 138 0.34 22.18 17.38
CA ILE A 138 1.01 21.47 16.30
C ILE A 138 0.06 20.38 15.79
N VAL A 139 -0.41 20.54 14.56
CA VAL A 139 -1.20 19.51 13.88
C VAL A 139 -0.25 18.57 13.14
N THR A 140 -0.30 17.29 13.47
CA THR A 140 0.43 16.22 12.78
C THR A 140 -0.51 15.15 12.30
N ASP A 141 -0.10 14.45 11.25
CA ASP A 141 -0.84 13.34 10.67
C ASP A 141 0.06 12.10 10.55
N TRP A 142 -0.57 10.94 10.32
CA TRP A 142 0.13 9.66 10.28
C TRP A 142 1.16 9.55 9.15
N THR A 143 1.00 10.30 8.05
CA THR A 143 1.95 10.31 6.92
C THR A 143 3.25 11.04 7.30
N ARG A 144 3.17 12.06 8.16
CA ARG A 144 4.34 12.79 8.68
C ARG A 144 5.04 12.03 9.79
N LEU A 145 4.29 11.40 10.69
CA LEU A 145 4.84 10.60 11.78
C LEU A 145 5.64 9.39 11.27
N ASN A 146 5.24 8.82 10.12
CA ASN A 146 5.88 7.66 9.50
C ASN A 146 6.47 8.00 8.11
N ALA A 147 6.96 9.23 7.93
CA ALA A 147 7.37 9.75 6.62
C ALA A 147 8.48 8.94 5.93
N THR A 148 9.35 8.25 6.68
CA THR A 148 10.37 7.38 6.08
C THR A 148 9.76 6.12 5.48
N TYR A 149 8.84 5.47 6.21
CA TYR A 149 8.13 4.29 5.72
C TYR A 149 7.27 4.63 4.50
N PHE A 150 6.50 5.72 4.56
CA PHE A 150 5.64 6.10 3.44
C PHE A 150 6.45 6.53 2.21
N ARG A 151 7.59 7.23 2.39
CA ARG A 151 8.50 7.53 1.27
C ARG A 151 9.09 6.27 0.64
N ALA A 152 9.41 5.25 1.45
CA ALA A 152 9.89 3.98 0.93
C ALA A 152 8.81 3.29 0.08
N VAL A 153 7.57 3.22 0.59
CA VAL A 153 6.42 2.65 -0.13
C VAL A 153 6.11 3.42 -1.42
N ASP A 154 6.14 4.76 -1.40
CA ASP A 154 5.90 5.57 -2.61
C ASP A 154 7.00 5.36 -3.65
N LEU A 155 8.28 5.32 -3.22
CA LEU A 155 9.41 5.02 -4.10
C LEU A 155 9.25 3.64 -4.75
N GLU A 156 8.89 2.63 -3.96
CA GLU A 156 8.65 1.27 -4.44
C GLU A 156 7.51 1.22 -5.47
N LYS A 157 6.38 1.88 -5.19
CA LYS A 157 5.26 1.98 -6.14
C LYS A 157 5.68 2.65 -7.45
N ARG A 158 6.49 3.71 -7.40
CA ARG A 158 7.03 4.37 -8.61
C ARG A 158 7.95 3.44 -9.39
N MET A 159 8.81 2.68 -8.71
CA MET A 159 9.68 1.69 -9.36
C MET A 159 8.86 0.60 -10.05
N MET A 160 7.83 0.06 -9.39
CA MET A 160 6.93 -0.93 -9.97
C MET A 160 6.20 -0.38 -11.20
N SER A 161 5.75 0.88 -11.16
CA SER A 161 5.14 1.55 -12.32
C SER A 161 6.12 1.72 -13.49
N LEU A 162 7.39 2.04 -13.23
CA LEU A 162 8.42 2.14 -14.27
C LEU A 162 8.73 0.78 -14.90
N LEU A 163 8.82 -0.28 -14.08
CA LEU A 163 9.00 -1.65 -14.57
C LEU A 163 7.83 -2.09 -15.45
N LEU A 164 6.60 -1.85 -15.01
CA LEU A 164 5.41 -2.17 -15.79
C LEU A 164 5.41 -1.42 -17.14
N PHE A 165 5.78 -0.14 -17.14
CA PHE A 165 5.94 0.63 -18.37
C PHE A 165 6.96 0.00 -19.32
N PHE A 166 8.13 -0.43 -18.84
CA PHE A 166 9.13 -1.09 -19.68
C PHE A 166 8.65 -2.43 -20.23
N ILE A 167 7.96 -3.24 -19.45
CA ILE A 167 7.39 -4.51 -19.91
C ILE A 167 6.41 -4.26 -21.06
N ILE A 168 5.52 -3.27 -20.91
CA ILE A 168 4.55 -2.91 -21.96
C ILE A 168 5.29 -2.33 -23.19
N ALA A 169 6.30 -1.50 -23.01
CA ALA A 169 7.09 -0.92 -24.10
C ALA A 169 7.81 -2.02 -24.92
N ILE A 170 8.43 -3.00 -24.25
CA ILE A 170 9.07 -4.15 -24.90
C ILE A 170 8.04 -4.98 -25.66
N ALA A 171 6.87 -5.23 -25.07
CA ALA A 171 5.78 -5.95 -25.73
C ALA A 171 5.28 -5.20 -26.98
N ALA A 172 5.10 -3.88 -26.89
CA ALA A 172 4.71 -3.05 -28.03
C ALA A 172 5.76 -3.09 -29.14
N PHE A 173 7.06 -3.03 -28.80
CA PHE A 173 8.15 -3.15 -29.78
C PHE A 173 8.15 -4.51 -30.49
N ASN A 174 7.88 -5.60 -29.75
CA ASN A 174 7.74 -6.93 -30.33
C ASN A 174 6.55 -7.01 -31.30
N LEU A 175 5.44 -6.33 -30.99
CA LEU A 175 4.29 -6.22 -31.89
C LEU A 175 4.65 -5.46 -33.17
N VAL A 176 5.35 -4.31 -33.07
CA VAL A 176 5.85 -3.57 -34.24
C VAL A 176 6.73 -4.45 -35.12
N SER A 177 7.69 -5.14 -34.51
CA SER A 177 8.64 -6.00 -35.22
C SER A 177 7.94 -7.15 -35.95
N SER A 178 6.96 -7.78 -35.29
CA SER A 178 6.18 -8.88 -35.87
C SER A 178 5.31 -8.41 -37.03
N LEU A 179 4.56 -7.31 -36.88
CA LEU A 179 3.75 -6.76 -37.97
C LEU A 179 4.60 -6.31 -39.15
N PHE A 180 5.77 -5.71 -38.89
CA PHE A 180 6.69 -5.34 -39.96
C PHE A 180 7.19 -6.56 -40.74
N MET A 181 7.50 -7.66 -40.03
CA MET A 181 7.87 -8.93 -40.67
C MET A 181 6.74 -9.49 -41.54
N VAL A 182 5.50 -9.50 -41.03
CA VAL A 182 4.32 -9.96 -41.80
C VAL A 182 4.11 -9.11 -43.06
N VAL A 183 4.25 -7.78 -42.98
CA VAL A 183 4.14 -6.90 -44.15
C VAL A 183 5.20 -7.23 -45.19
N LYS A 184 6.43 -7.54 -44.76
CA LYS A 184 7.53 -7.89 -45.66
C LYS A 184 7.30 -9.26 -46.32
N GLU A 185 6.84 -10.25 -45.57
CA GLU A 185 6.50 -11.59 -46.10
C GLU A 185 5.31 -11.52 -47.07
N LYS A 186 4.35 -10.64 -46.80
CA LYS A 186 3.13 -10.45 -47.62
C LYS A 186 3.28 -9.38 -48.71
N ASN A 187 4.52 -8.99 -49.05
CA ASN A 187 4.76 -7.90 -50.00
C ASN A 187 4.21 -8.21 -51.42
N ALA A 188 4.37 -9.46 -51.91
CA ALA A 188 3.81 -9.90 -53.19
C ALA A 188 2.26 -9.93 -53.16
N ASP A 189 1.67 -10.48 -52.10
CA ASP A 189 0.22 -10.50 -51.89
C ASP A 189 -0.39 -9.09 -51.88
N ILE A 190 0.30 -8.13 -51.21
CA ILE A 190 -0.10 -6.71 -51.21
C ILE A 190 -0.03 -6.13 -52.62
N ALA A 191 1.01 -6.45 -53.39
CA ALA A 191 1.17 -5.99 -54.76
C ALA A 191 0.04 -6.49 -55.66
N ILE A 192 -0.34 -7.76 -55.56
CA ILE A 192 -1.48 -8.35 -56.28
C ILE A 192 -2.79 -7.65 -55.91
N LEU A 193 -3.05 -7.44 -54.61
CA LEU A 193 -4.23 -6.69 -54.17
C LEU A 193 -4.26 -5.27 -54.74
N ARG A 194 -3.10 -4.60 -54.81
CA ARG A 194 -2.96 -3.25 -55.36
C ARG A 194 -3.15 -3.22 -56.87
N THR A 195 -2.74 -4.25 -57.62
CA THR A 195 -3.01 -4.35 -59.08
C THR A 195 -4.47 -4.68 -59.37
N LEU A 196 -5.15 -5.42 -58.49
CA LEU A 196 -6.59 -5.66 -58.54
C LEU A 196 -7.45 -4.43 -58.17
N GLY A 197 -6.82 -3.30 -57.82
CA GLY A 197 -7.51 -2.03 -57.57
C GLY A 197 -7.62 -1.63 -56.09
N ALA A 198 -6.96 -2.33 -55.17
CA ALA A 198 -6.96 -1.92 -53.76
C ALA A 198 -6.26 -0.55 -53.58
N SER A 199 -6.94 0.37 -52.90
CA SER A 199 -6.36 1.67 -52.56
C SER A 199 -5.30 1.52 -51.45
N PRO A 200 -4.31 2.43 -51.36
CA PRO A 200 -3.32 2.42 -50.27
C PRO A 200 -3.99 2.43 -48.89
N GLY A 201 -5.07 3.20 -48.74
CA GLY A 201 -5.87 3.25 -47.52
C GLY A 201 -6.59 1.93 -47.21
N GLY A 202 -7.01 1.19 -48.23
CA GLY A 202 -7.57 -0.16 -48.07
C GLY A 202 -6.56 -1.14 -47.47
N VAL A 203 -5.35 -1.17 -48.01
CA VAL A 203 -4.25 -2.00 -47.49
C VAL A 203 -3.89 -1.58 -46.05
N MET A 204 -3.78 -0.28 -45.79
CA MET A 204 -3.52 0.23 -44.43
C MET A 204 -4.57 -0.24 -43.43
N ARG A 205 -5.86 -0.21 -43.79
CA ARG A 205 -6.95 -0.66 -42.91
C ARG A 205 -6.86 -2.15 -42.57
N VAL A 206 -6.46 -3.00 -43.52
CA VAL A 206 -6.30 -4.45 -43.26
C VAL A 206 -5.29 -4.68 -42.14
N PHE A 207 -4.10 -4.08 -42.26
CA PHE A 207 -3.05 -4.23 -41.24
C PHE A 207 -3.39 -3.52 -39.93
N MET A 208 -4.10 -2.38 -39.97
CA MET A 208 -4.62 -1.73 -38.77
C MET A 208 -5.61 -2.62 -38.02
N ILE A 209 -6.56 -3.23 -38.72
CA ILE A 209 -7.55 -4.15 -38.12
C ILE A 209 -6.82 -5.37 -37.54
N GLN A 210 -5.84 -5.93 -38.26
CA GLN A 210 -5.05 -7.05 -37.77
C GLN A 210 -4.34 -6.71 -36.45
N GLY A 211 -3.64 -5.57 -36.37
CA GLY A 211 -2.97 -5.16 -35.14
C GLY A 211 -3.93 -4.82 -34.01
N VAL A 212 -5.11 -4.24 -34.31
CA VAL A 212 -6.17 -4.01 -33.31
C VAL A 212 -6.71 -5.35 -32.78
N VAL A 213 -6.94 -6.35 -33.65
CA VAL A 213 -7.41 -7.69 -33.21
C VAL A 213 -6.37 -8.35 -32.29
N ILE A 214 -5.08 -8.27 -32.65
CA ILE A 214 -3.99 -8.77 -31.79
C ILE A 214 -3.95 -8.00 -30.46
N GLY A 215 -4.12 -6.68 -30.50
CA GLY A 215 -4.17 -5.83 -29.31
C GLY A 215 -5.34 -6.17 -28.38
N VAL A 216 -6.56 -6.26 -28.91
CA VAL A 216 -7.77 -6.59 -28.14
C VAL A 216 -7.66 -7.99 -27.54
N THR A 217 -7.24 -8.98 -28.31
CA THR A 217 -7.09 -10.36 -27.81
C THR A 217 -5.99 -10.44 -26.75
N GLY A 218 -4.86 -9.77 -26.95
CA GLY A 218 -3.78 -9.68 -25.96
C GLY A 218 -4.23 -9.00 -24.66
N VAL A 219 -4.94 -7.88 -24.75
CA VAL A 219 -5.49 -7.18 -23.58
C VAL A 219 -6.53 -8.05 -22.86
N PHE A 220 -7.42 -8.72 -23.62
CA PHE A 220 -8.42 -9.62 -23.04
C PHE A 220 -7.78 -10.75 -22.24
N PHE A 221 -6.86 -11.51 -22.84
CA PHE A 221 -6.16 -12.58 -22.13
C PHE A 221 -5.29 -12.04 -21.00
N GLY A 222 -4.64 -10.89 -21.19
CA GLY A 222 -3.84 -10.22 -20.16
C GLY A 222 -4.67 -9.85 -18.93
N ILE A 223 -5.88 -9.30 -19.11
CA ILE A 223 -6.81 -9.02 -18.01
C ILE A 223 -7.25 -10.31 -17.34
N VAL A 224 -7.66 -11.32 -18.12
CA VAL A 224 -8.13 -12.61 -17.57
C VAL A 224 -7.03 -13.25 -16.72
N PHE A 225 -5.82 -13.42 -17.25
CA PHE A 225 -4.70 -14.00 -16.52
C PHE A 225 -4.22 -13.12 -15.37
N GLY A 226 -4.20 -11.80 -15.54
CA GLY A 226 -3.81 -10.85 -14.50
C GLY A 226 -4.78 -10.85 -13.31
N VAL A 227 -6.08 -10.84 -13.57
CA VAL A 227 -7.12 -10.91 -12.53
C VAL A 227 -7.13 -12.27 -11.86
N LEU A 228 -7.05 -13.38 -12.62
CA LEU A 228 -6.96 -14.72 -12.04
C LEU A 228 -5.71 -14.86 -11.16
N GLY A 229 -4.57 -14.34 -11.63
CA GLY A 229 -3.33 -14.30 -10.85
C GLY A 229 -3.50 -13.50 -9.56
N ALA A 230 -4.04 -12.27 -9.65
CA ALA A 230 -4.27 -11.39 -8.51
C ALA A 230 -5.21 -12.02 -7.47
N LEU A 231 -6.29 -12.68 -7.88
CA LEU A 231 -7.24 -13.30 -6.95
C LEU A 231 -6.71 -14.58 -6.30
N ASN A 232 -5.67 -15.19 -6.86
CA ASN A 232 -5.10 -16.46 -6.40
C ASN A 232 -3.63 -16.32 -5.97
N VAL A 233 -3.18 -15.11 -5.63
CA VAL A 233 -1.79 -14.85 -5.22
C VAL A 233 -1.36 -15.76 -4.09
N ASP A 234 -2.19 -15.93 -3.06
CA ASP A 234 -1.86 -16.77 -1.90
C ASP A 234 -1.59 -18.23 -2.29
N VAL A 235 -2.41 -18.76 -3.20
CA VAL A 235 -2.28 -20.14 -3.71
C VAL A 235 -1.02 -20.28 -4.56
N ILE A 236 -0.75 -19.30 -5.44
CA ILE A 236 0.42 -19.31 -6.32
C ILE A 236 1.71 -19.22 -5.49
N VAL A 237 1.76 -18.31 -4.52
CA VAL A 237 2.91 -18.13 -3.62
C VAL A 237 3.13 -19.40 -2.81
N GLY A 238 2.09 -19.95 -2.18
CA GLY A 238 2.21 -21.20 -1.41
C GLY A 238 2.69 -22.39 -2.25
N MET A 239 2.25 -22.48 -3.51
CA MET A 239 2.73 -23.51 -4.44
C MET A 239 4.23 -23.34 -4.75
N ILE A 240 4.70 -22.10 -4.98
CA ILE A 240 6.12 -21.81 -5.22
C ILE A 240 6.95 -22.13 -3.97
N GLU A 241 6.50 -21.70 -2.79
CA GLU A 241 7.18 -22.00 -1.51
C GLU A 241 7.35 -23.50 -1.30
N HIS A 242 6.31 -24.29 -1.58
CA HIS A 242 6.38 -25.75 -1.49
C HIS A 242 7.34 -26.36 -2.53
N LEU A 243 7.41 -25.80 -3.74
CA LEU A 243 8.25 -26.31 -4.81
C LEU A 243 9.75 -26.04 -4.58
N PHE A 244 10.08 -24.87 -4.03
CA PHE A 244 11.47 -24.43 -3.83
C PHE A 244 11.96 -24.57 -2.38
N GLY A 245 11.10 -24.96 -1.44
CA GLY A 245 11.48 -25.29 -0.06
C GLY A 245 11.91 -24.09 0.78
N PHE A 246 11.57 -22.86 0.39
CA PHE A 246 11.79 -21.65 1.19
C PHE A 246 10.49 -20.88 1.37
N LYS A 247 10.34 -20.22 2.53
CA LYS A 247 9.22 -19.30 2.80
C LYS A 247 9.62 -17.89 2.39
N PHE A 248 8.84 -17.25 1.53
CA PHE A 248 9.03 -15.86 1.12
C PHE A 248 8.80 -14.90 2.27
N LEU A 249 7.84 -15.21 3.15
CA LEU A 249 7.53 -14.44 4.36
C LEU A 249 7.51 -15.36 5.57
N PRO A 250 8.64 -15.61 6.25
CA PRO A 250 8.61 -16.24 7.54
C PRO A 250 7.82 -15.36 8.51
N VAL A 251 6.67 -15.86 8.97
CA VAL A 251 5.77 -15.21 9.94
C VAL A 251 6.53 -14.78 11.19
N ASP A 252 7.58 -15.53 11.55
CA ASP A 252 8.45 -15.25 12.71
C ASP A 252 9.24 -13.94 12.57
N VAL A 253 9.52 -13.48 11.34
CA VAL A 253 10.31 -12.28 11.05
C VAL A 253 9.41 -11.12 10.61
N TYR A 254 8.45 -11.38 9.72
CA TYR A 254 7.63 -10.33 9.12
C TYR A 254 6.30 -10.11 9.85
N GLN A 255 5.83 -11.05 10.67
CA GLN A 255 4.59 -10.98 11.47
C GLN A 255 3.33 -10.57 10.69
N ILE A 256 3.41 -10.62 9.36
CA ILE A 256 2.32 -10.48 8.42
C ILE A 256 1.92 -11.90 8.05
N SER A 257 0.74 -12.32 8.49
CA SER A 257 0.26 -13.69 8.31
C SER A 257 -0.11 -14.00 6.85
N ASP A 258 -0.51 -12.98 6.08
CA ASP A 258 -1.05 -13.11 4.73
C ASP A 258 -0.62 -11.91 3.86
N LEU A 259 -0.45 -12.11 2.56
CA LEU A 259 -0.22 -11.04 1.58
C LEU A 259 -1.58 -10.64 0.99
N PRO A 260 -2.32 -9.68 1.58
CA PRO A 260 -3.62 -9.32 1.05
C PRO A 260 -3.46 -8.75 -0.35
N SER A 261 -3.93 -9.52 -1.34
CA SER A 261 -4.01 -9.08 -2.73
C SER A 261 -5.28 -8.27 -2.93
N GLU A 262 -5.14 -6.95 -2.92
CA GLU A 262 -6.26 -6.04 -3.14
C GLU A 262 -6.37 -5.67 -4.63
N LEU A 263 -7.31 -6.30 -5.34
CA LEU A 263 -7.56 -6.00 -6.74
C LEU A 263 -8.29 -4.65 -6.90
N ARG A 264 -7.56 -3.63 -7.35
CA ARG A 264 -8.12 -2.30 -7.62
C ARG A 264 -8.58 -2.21 -9.07
N TYR A 265 -9.90 -2.17 -9.27
CA TYR A 265 -10.51 -2.08 -10.61
C TYR A 265 -10.00 -0.90 -11.45
N ALA A 266 -9.72 0.24 -10.80
CA ALA A 266 -9.16 1.41 -11.47
C ALA A 266 -7.80 1.09 -12.13
N ASP A 267 -6.94 0.34 -11.44
CA ASP A 267 -5.61 -0.01 -11.94
C ASP A 267 -5.74 -0.95 -13.15
N VAL A 268 -6.67 -1.92 -13.10
CA VAL A 268 -6.98 -2.83 -14.23
C VAL A 268 -7.45 -2.06 -15.47
N VAL A 269 -8.39 -1.12 -15.31
CA VAL A 269 -8.92 -0.32 -16.42
C VAL A 269 -7.85 0.58 -17.02
N VAL A 270 -7.05 1.25 -16.18
CA VAL A 270 -5.96 2.11 -16.64
C VAL A 270 -4.92 1.29 -17.42
N THR A 271 -4.49 0.14 -16.91
CA THR A 271 -3.55 -0.74 -17.61
C THR A 271 -4.13 -1.24 -18.95
N ALA A 272 -5.41 -1.63 -18.99
CA ALA A 272 -6.07 -2.07 -20.20
C ALA A 272 -6.11 -0.98 -21.28
N VAL A 273 -6.49 0.25 -20.91
CA VAL A 273 -6.55 1.40 -21.83
C VAL A 273 -5.15 1.76 -22.33
N VAL A 274 -4.15 1.79 -21.45
CA VAL A 274 -2.76 2.10 -21.82
C VAL A 274 -2.20 1.03 -22.76
N ALA A 275 -2.38 -0.25 -22.45
CA ALA A 275 -1.93 -1.36 -23.28
C ALA A 275 -2.59 -1.35 -24.66
N PHE A 276 -3.92 -1.18 -24.72
CA PHE A 276 -4.66 -1.09 -25.98
C PHE A 276 -4.25 0.12 -26.82
N SER A 277 -4.04 1.27 -26.17
CA SER A 277 -3.59 2.50 -26.84
C SER A 277 -2.20 2.30 -27.45
N LEU A 278 -1.27 1.73 -26.68
CA LEU A 278 0.09 1.47 -27.14
C LEU A 278 0.12 0.42 -28.27
N SER A 279 -0.65 -0.66 -28.18
CA SER A 279 -0.73 -1.66 -29.28
C SER A 279 -1.31 -1.06 -30.56
N THR A 280 -2.31 -0.19 -30.42
CA THR A 280 -2.92 0.50 -31.57
C THR A 280 -1.94 1.47 -32.21
N LEU A 281 -1.24 2.28 -31.40
CA LEU A 281 -0.22 3.22 -31.88
C LEU A 281 0.95 2.49 -32.57
N ALA A 282 1.41 1.38 -31.98
CA ALA A 282 2.45 0.53 -32.56
C ALA A 282 2.08 -0.01 -33.96
N THR A 283 0.79 -0.26 -34.20
CA THR A 283 0.29 -0.81 -35.48
C THR A 283 0.30 0.23 -36.62
N ILE A 284 0.29 1.53 -36.30
CA ILE A 284 0.18 2.61 -37.30
C ILE A 284 1.38 2.60 -38.26
N TYR A 285 2.60 2.49 -37.72
CA TYR A 285 3.81 2.58 -38.53
C TYR A 285 3.94 1.42 -39.55
N PRO A 286 3.83 0.13 -39.16
CA PRO A 286 3.85 -0.97 -40.11
C PRO A 286 2.72 -0.90 -41.15
N SER A 287 1.50 -0.52 -40.73
CA SER A 287 0.34 -0.42 -41.63
C SER A 287 0.50 0.67 -42.68
N TRP A 288 1.06 1.81 -42.28
CA TRP A 288 1.40 2.88 -43.21
C TRP A 288 2.49 2.44 -44.19
N ARG A 289 3.50 1.69 -43.71
CA ARG A 289 4.56 1.15 -44.58
C ARG A 289 3.99 0.17 -45.62
N ALA A 290 3.06 -0.70 -45.22
CA ALA A 290 2.37 -1.63 -46.12
C ALA A 290 1.60 -0.92 -47.24
N SER A 291 0.97 0.22 -46.93
CA SER A 291 0.22 1.01 -47.93
C SER A 291 1.09 1.59 -49.04
N LYS A 292 2.40 1.73 -48.79
CA LYS A 292 3.38 2.33 -49.71
C LYS A 292 4.10 1.32 -50.60
N VAL A 293 3.71 0.06 -50.59
CA VAL A 293 4.25 -0.97 -51.50
C VAL A 293 3.93 -0.61 -52.95
N ASN A 294 4.97 -0.57 -53.80
CA ASN A 294 4.86 -0.33 -55.22
C ASN A 294 4.64 -1.68 -55.96
N PRO A 295 3.50 -1.88 -56.64
CA PRO A 295 3.18 -3.17 -57.25
C PRO A 295 4.21 -3.61 -58.31
N ALA A 296 4.77 -2.65 -59.05
CA ALA A 296 5.73 -2.93 -60.12
C ALA A 296 7.11 -3.38 -59.61
N GLU A 297 7.51 -2.92 -58.42
CA GLU A 297 8.78 -3.34 -57.81
C GLU A 297 8.63 -4.68 -57.10
N ALA A 298 7.50 -4.90 -56.42
CA ALA A 298 7.26 -6.12 -55.65
C ALA A 298 7.15 -7.38 -56.53
N LEU A 299 6.60 -7.26 -57.75
CA LEU A 299 6.47 -8.37 -58.71
C LEU A 299 7.72 -8.59 -59.58
N ARG A 300 8.74 -7.72 -59.50
CA ARG A 300 9.98 -7.83 -60.30
C ARG A 300 11.04 -8.73 -59.65
N TYR A 301 10.86 -9.08 -58.38
CA TYR A 301 11.82 -9.85 -57.58
C TYR A 301 11.32 -11.27 -57.23
N GLU A 302 10.25 -11.72 -57.88
CA GLU A 302 9.95 -13.14 -58.11
C GLU A 302 10.56 -13.57 -59.45
#